data_AF-A0A1F3D9A1-F1
#
_entry.id   AF-A0A1F3D9A1-F1
#
_cell.length_a   1.000
_cell.length_b   1.000
_cell.length_c   1.000
_cell.angle_alpha   90.00
_cell.angle_beta   90.00
_cell.angle_gamma   90.00
#
_symmetry.space_group_name_H-M   'P 1'
#
loop_
_entity.id
_entity.type
_entity.pdbx_description
1 polymer ?
#
loop_
_entity_poly.entity_id
_entity_poly.type
_entity_poly.pdbx_seq_one_letter_code
_entity_poly.pdbx_strand_id
1 'polypeptide(L)'
;MKTTRISSSGSGGAGRWQRGKRAWSAPSGIVLLLMILLSVIDVGKTYGQQGVGISENPIVPHSSSILELQSTLRGFLAPRMSTAERVAIATPAQGLLVFDTNTQSFWYYNSGWKAIASTSIGTANQLLGMNNAGDANEYKSLLGTTNRISVTHGLGTITLSAPQDIHTGASPTFNGLTVSGLTPNRGVYTNGSSALTTIAPTSGPLGYWNRTGNILSPFTAGDYVTTSGNIYTTGTGTITSAGLLTAQSGATVSGGALTVNNQAITQLTGGQVTFAGNLDATNGVDITGAPLTVATPADLNSTLDVAGQTDLAAAGVSTNVRGTLNVAQQATFTGNVDANSGVDVTGGALTVTNQSITQTGTNQVSFGGNVDATNGLDVTNADLTVGGGNFSVDDANGNVNTAGNVNITGNLSFDLTNPVNEIVTDAEVDLTAPSDNALVTESALASSIGNQAGSGLTYNTVTKQIDLGGDLTVDADINVKAGTLLTVNDNAGNVTLSADENGALTIGDGTVTVGDGTITTGTGQVTIGGNLNANNGADVTGADLTVGGTNFTVGVATGN
;
A
#
# COMPACT_ATOMS: atom_id res chain seq x y z
N MET A 1 -124.79 35.07 -98.34
CA MET A 1 -126.14 35.62 -98.63
C MET A 1 -125.97 37.07 -99.02
N LYS A 2 -126.11 37.39 -100.31
CA LYS A 2 -127.30 38.07 -100.92
C LYS A 2 -127.47 39.50 -100.37
N THR A 3 -127.06 40.54 -101.12
CA THR A 3 -127.89 41.45 -101.97
C THR A 3 -128.78 42.33 -101.07
N THR A 4 -128.82 43.68 -101.16
CA THR A 4 -129.39 44.49 -102.26
C THR A 4 -129.18 45.99 -102.08
N ARG A 5 -129.15 46.68 -103.23
CA ARG A 5 -129.25 48.13 -103.49
C ARG A 5 -130.64 48.72 -103.16
N ILE A 6 -130.80 50.01 -103.52
CA ILE A 6 -132.01 50.79 -103.94
C ILE A 6 -132.42 51.80 -102.84
N SER A 7 -132.27 53.14 -102.95
CA SER A 7 -132.68 54.19 -103.91
C SER A 7 -134.14 54.67 -103.81
N SER A 8 -134.36 55.96 -104.12
CA SER A 8 -135.65 56.66 -104.38
C SER A 8 -136.40 57.17 -103.14
N SER A 9 -137.20 58.24 -103.12
CA SER A 9 -137.73 59.22 -104.10
C SER A 9 -138.25 60.43 -103.27
N GLY A 10 -138.26 61.69 -103.75
CA GLY A 10 -139.44 62.34 -104.37
C GLY A 10 -140.69 62.33 -103.46
N SER A 11 -141.50 63.37 -103.24
CA SER A 11 -141.76 64.66 -103.87
C SER A 11 -142.93 65.29 -103.09
N GLY A 12 -143.15 66.61 -103.16
CA GLY A 12 -144.34 67.22 -102.56
C GLY A 12 -144.36 68.75 -102.58
N GLY A 13 -144.33 69.34 -103.77
CA GLY A 13 -144.70 70.74 -103.96
C GLY A 13 -146.15 70.85 -104.45
N ALA A 14 -146.85 71.90 -103.99
CA ALA A 14 -148.08 72.54 -104.50
C ALA A 14 -148.99 72.87 -103.30
N GLY A 15 -149.68 74.00 -103.19
CA GLY A 15 -149.92 75.07 -104.13
C GLY A 15 -150.67 76.19 -103.40
N ARG A 16 -150.50 77.38 -103.95
CA ARG A 16 -151.12 78.66 -103.59
C ARG A 16 -152.65 78.57 -103.51
N TRP A 17 -153.29 79.48 -102.77
CA TRP A 17 -154.05 80.62 -103.32
C TRP A 17 -154.87 81.33 -102.23
N GLN A 18 -154.95 82.65 -102.37
CA GLN A 18 -155.60 83.59 -101.46
C GLN A 18 -157.12 83.44 -101.41
N ARG A 19 -157.73 83.70 -100.24
CA ARG A 19 -158.50 84.91 -99.88
C ARG A 19 -159.50 84.61 -98.75
N GLY A 20 -159.45 85.37 -97.66
CA GLY A 20 -160.44 85.28 -96.58
C GLY A 20 -160.23 86.30 -95.45
N LYS A 21 -160.70 87.53 -95.70
CA LYS A 21 -160.99 88.68 -94.81
C LYS A 21 -160.90 88.54 -93.26
N ARG A 22 -160.16 89.49 -92.67
CA ARG A 22 -160.48 90.41 -91.52
C ARG A 22 -160.21 90.00 -90.03
N ALA A 23 -159.14 90.62 -89.49
CA ALA A 23 -158.98 91.44 -88.26
C ALA A 23 -159.12 90.89 -86.81
N TRP A 24 -157.94 90.84 -86.14
CA TRP A 24 -157.51 91.42 -84.84
C TRP A 24 -158.02 90.90 -83.46
N SER A 25 -157.10 90.34 -82.65
CA SER A 25 -156.91 90.56 -81.18
C SER A 25 -155.60 89.90 -80.69
N ALA A 26 -154.82 90.60 -79.85
CA ALA A 26 -153.49 90.19 -79.36
C ALA A 26 -153.58 89.31 -78.08
N PRO A 27 -152.66 88.34 -77.83
CA PRO A 27 -152.67 87.60 -76.56
C PRO A 27 -151.72 88.19 -75.49
N SER A 28 -152.34 88.73 -74.44
CA SER A 28 -152.04 88.67 -72.98
C SER A 28 -150.59 88.58 -72.45
N GLY A 29 -150.21 89.52 -71.58
CA GLY A 29 -148.89 89.68 -70.93
C GLY A 29 -148.37 88.52 -70.06
N ILE A 30 -149.16 87.48 -69.79
CA ILE A 30 -148.70 86.25 -69.12
C ILE A 30 -147.72 85.45 -70.00
N VAL A 31 -147.92 85.46 -71.32
CA VAL A 31 -147.03 84.74 -72.26
C VAL A 31 -145.68 85.44 -72.41
N LEU A 32 -145.66 86.77 -72.32
CA LEU A 32 -144.43 87.57 -72.32
C LEU A 32 -143.63 87.40 -71.01
N LEU A 33 -144.32 87.29 -69.85
CA LEU A 33 -143.67 87.02 -68.56
C LEU A 33 -143.08 85.61 -68.48
N LEU A 34 -143.74 84.59 -69.04
CA LEU A 34 -143.20 83.21 -69.08
C LEU A 34 -141.97 83.10 -70.00
N MET A 35 -141.93 83.82 -71.12
CA MET A 35 -140.75 83.85 -72.01
C MET A 35 -139.57 84.61 -71.40
N ILE A 36 -139.81 85.61 -70.56
CA ILE A 36 -138.74 86.33 -69.82
C ILE A 36 -138.26 85.50 -68.60
N LEU A 37 -139.11 84.68 -68.00
CA LEU A 37 -138.73 83.81 -66.87
C LEU A 37 -137.91 82.58 -67.32
N LEU A 38 -138.07 82.11 -68.57
CA LEU A 38 -137.29 80.99 -69.12
C LEU A 38 -135.90 81.37 -69.66
N SER A 39 -135.57 82.67 -69.80
CA SER A 39 -134.25 83.12 -70.27
C SER A 39 -133.24 83.42 -69.15
N VAL A 40 -133.65 83.35 -67.88
CA VAL A 40 -132.82 83.71 -66.71
C VAL A 40 -132.26 82.47 -65.97
N ILE A 41 -132.54 81.24 -66.42
CA ILE A 41 -132.19 79.99 -65.68
C ILE A 41 -130.85 79.33 -66.10
N ASP A 42 -130.12 79.83 -67.11
CA ASP A 42 -128.96 79.10 -67.69
C ASP A 42 -127.57 79.75 -67.51
N VAL A 43 -127.30 80.44 -66.39
CA VAL A 43 -125.93 80.92 -66.06
C VAL A 43 -125.47 80.36 -64.70
N GLY A 44 -125.08 79.09 -64.69
CA GLY A 44 -124.61 78.40 -63.48
C GLY A 44 -123.69 77.20 -63.71
N LYS A 45 -123.03 77.06 -64.87
CA LYS A 45 -122.01 76.00 -65.08
C LYS A 45 -120.62 76.61 -65.30
N THR A 46 -119.95 76.95 -64.21
CA THR A 46 -118.49 77.07 -64.17
C THR A 46 -117.87 75.66 -64.15
N TYR A 47 -117.28 75.24 -65.26
CA TYR A 47 -116.37 74.09 -65.28
C TYR A 47 -115.02 74.53 -64.72
N GLY A 48 -114.71 74.14 -63.48
CA GLY A 48 -113.35 74.23 -62.96
C GLY A 48 -112.50 73.14 -63.61
N GLN A 49 -111.62 73.49 -64.55
CA GLN A 49 -110.55 72.58 -65.00
C GLN A 49 -109.38 72.68 -64.02
N GLN A 50 -109.09 71.58 -63.32
CA GLN A 50 -107.88 71.36 -62.52
C GLN A 50 -107.10 70.22 -63.20
N GLY A 51 -105.88 70.50 -63.67
CA GLY A 51 -104.97 69.52 -64.28
C GLY A 51 -105.31 69.08 -65.71
N VAL A 52 -104.29 68.71 -66.47
CA VAL A 52 -104.41 68.04 -67.78
C VAL A 52 -104.13 66.56 -67.58
N GLY A 53 -105.10 65.70 -67.87
CA GLY A 53 -104.89 64.25 -67.92
C GLY A 53 -104.72 63.79 -69.35
N ILE A 54 -103.69 62.99 -69.63
CA ILE A 54 -103.53 62.31 -70.92
C ILE A 54 -103.38 60.81 -70.66
N SER A 55 -104.36 60.04 -71.14
CA SER A 55 -104.46 58.61 -70.88
C SER A 55 -105.34 57.90 -71.91
N GLU A 56 -105.21 56.58 -72.04
CA GLU A 56 -106.09 55.78 -72.90
C GLU A 56 -107.49 55.58 -72.29
N ASN A 57 -107.61 55.70 -70.96
CA ASN A 57 -108.88 55.59 -70.22
C ASN A 57 -109.18 56.92 -69.53
N PRO A 58 -110.45 57.31 -69.30
CA PRO A 58 -110.75 58.53 -68.56
C PRO A 58 -110.14 58.54 -67.16
N ILE A 59 -109.38 59.58 -66.83
CA ILE A 59 -108.79 59.79 -65.50
C ILE A 59 -109.23 61.14 -64.94
N VAL A 60 -109.20 61.24 -63.61
CA VAL A 60 -109.20 62.53 -62.90
C VAL A 60 -107.75 62.77 -62.48
N PRO A 61 -107.04 63.76 -63.05
CA PRO A 61 -105.69 64.07 -62.63
C PRO A 61 -105.60 64.26 -61.12
N HIS A 62 -104.58 63.70 -60.49
CA HIS A 62 -104.36 63.83 -59.05
C HIS A 62 -104.22 65.32 -58.68
N SER A 63 -104.76 65.72 -57.52
CA SER A 63 -104.81 67.13 -57.10
C SER A 63 -103.44 67.80 -56.93
N SER A 64 -102.36 67.02 -56.84
CA SER A 64 -100.97 67.50 -56.80
C SER A 64 -100.29 67.56 -58.18
N SER A 65 -101.00 67.25 -59.26
CA SER A 65 -100.45 67.20 -60.63
C SER A 65 -101.13 68.23 -61.53
N ILE A 66 -100.32 69.00 -62.26
CA ILE A 66 -100.84 69.87 -63.34
C ILE A 66 -100.94 69.13 -64.67
N LEU A 67 -100.14 68.08 -64.84
CA LEU A 67 -100.16 67.16 -65.97
C LEU A 67 -99.97 65.74 -65.42
N GLU A 68 -100.92 64.86 -65.70
CA GLU A 68 -100.83 63.43 -65.40
C GLU A 68 -100.85 62.62 -66.69
N LEU A 69 -99.85 61.77 -66.87
CA LEU A 69 -99.72 60.87 -68.00
C LEU A 69 -99.90 59.44 -67.48
N GLN A 70 -101.04 58.81 -67.77
CA GLN A 70 -101.29 57.43 -67.40
C GLN A 70 -101.42 56.58 -68.66
N SER A 71 -100.42 55.74 -68.91
CA SER A 71 -100.45 54.79 -70.03
C SER A 71 -99.77 53.47 -69.65
N THR A 72 -100.35 52.36 -70.11
CA THR A 72 -99.72 51.02 -70.02
C THR A 72 -99.02 50.62 -71.31
N LEU A 73 -99.10 51.44 -72.36
CA LEU A 73 -98.58 51.15 -73.70
C LEU A 73 -97.54 52.16 -74.20
N ARG A 74 -97.59 53.40 -73.72
CA ARG A 74 -96.78 54.52 -74.20
C ARG A 74 -96.06 55.19 -73.03
N GLY A 75 -94.88 55.73 -73.31
CA GLY A 75 -94.11 56.53 -72.36
C GLY A 75 -94.21 58.03 -72.67
N PHE A 76 -93.69 58.85 -71.77
CA PHE A 76 -93.42 60.26 -72.05
C PHE A 76 -92.12 60.38 -72.84
N LEU A 77 -92.21 60.89 -74.07
CA LEU A 77 -91.03 61.22 -74.86
C LEU A 77 -90.62 62.67 -74.60
N ALA A 78 -89.65 62.87 -73.71
CA ALA A 78 -89.08 64.19 -73.47
C ALA A 78 -88.46 64.77 -74.77
N PRO A 79 -88.39 66.11 -74.91
CA PRO A 79 -87.73 66.75 -76.05
C PRO A 79 -86.31 66.19 -76.24
N ARG A 80 -86.05 65.68 -77.44
CA ARG A 80 -84.76 65.09 -77.81
C ARG A 80 -83.96 66.12 -78.60
N MET A 81 -82.73 66.36 -78.18
CA MET A 81 -81.85 67.34 -78.81
C MET A 81 -80.38 66.98 -78.58
N SER A 82 -79.48 67.51 -79.40
CA SER A 82 -78.04 67.38 -79.23
C SER A 82 -77.53 68.16 -78.01
N THR A 83 -76.31 67.87 -77.56
CA THR A 83 -75.65 68.66 -76.49
C THR A 83 -75.55 70.14 -76.84
N ALA A 84 -75.27 70.47 -78.11
CA ALA A 84 -75.19 71.85 -78.57
C ALA A 84 -76.54 72.56 -78.47
N GLU A 85 -77.61 71.90 -78.92
CA GLU A 85 -78.98 72.44 -78.84
C GLU A 85 -79.45 72.60 -77.38
N ARG A 86 -79.15 71.62 -76.52
CA ARG A 86 -79.46 71.72 -75.08
C ARG A 86 -78.77 72.90 -74.41
N VAL A 87 -77.48 73.08 -74.66
CA VAL A 87 -76.71 74.21 -74.09
C VAL A 87 -77.15 75.55 -74.70
N ALA A 88 -77.63 75.55 -75.94
CA ALA A 88 -78.14 76.74 -76.63
C ALA A 88 -79.54 77.20 -76.19
N ILE A 89 -80.25 76.44 -75.35
CA ILE A 89 -81.53 76.90 -74.76
C ILE A 89 -81.24 78.15 -73.92
N ALA A 90 -81.68 79.31 -74.41
CA ALA A 90 -81.59 80.56 -73.68
C ALA A 90 -82.53 80.50 -72.45
N THR A 91 -81.99 80.89 -71.28
CA THR A 91 -82.73 80.95 -70.00
C THR A 91 -83.58 79.70 -69.70
N PRO A 92 -82.98 78.49 -69.57
CA PRO A 92 -83.75 77.28 -69.29
C PRO A 92 -84.48 77.39 -67.94
N ALA A 93 -85.74 76.95 -67.89
CA ALA A 93 -86.50 76.91 -66.64
C ALA A 93 -85.91 75.89 -65.66
N GLN A 94 -85.94 76.18 -64.35
CA GLN A 94 -85.54 75.21 -63.34
C GLN A 94 -86.47 73.99 -63.40
N GLY A 95 -85.87 72.79 -63.42
CA GLY A 95 -86.58 71.52 -63.60
C GLY A 95 -86.85 71.14 -65.07
N LEU A 96 -86.46 71.95 -66.06
CA LEU A 96 -86.63 71.60 -67.48
C LEU A 96 -85.91 70.30 -67.81
N LEU A 97 -86.66 69.29 -68.25
CA LEU A 97 -86.18 67.95 -68.60
C LEU A 97 -86.04 67.80 -70.11
N VAL A 98 -84.87 67.34 -70.57
CA VAL A 98 -84.59 67.00 -71.97
C VAL A 98 -83.85 65.67 -72.05
N PHE A 99 -83.93 65.01 -73.19
CA PHE A 99 -83.06 63.87 -73.51
C PHE A 99 -81.97 64.33 -74.48
N ASP A 100 -80.73 64.29 -74.03
CA ASP A 100 -79.57 64.68 -74.84
C ASP A 100 -79.12 63.50 -75.70
N THR A 101 -79.22 63.63 -77.03
CA THR A 101 -78.94 62.53 -77.97
C THR A 101 -77.46 62.25 -78.18
N ASN A 102 -76.56 63.18 -77.85
CA ASN A 102 -75.12 62.96 -77.94
C ASN A 102 -74.61 62.16 -76.74
N THR A 103 -75.09 62.51 -75.53
CA THR A 103 -74.71 61.81 -74.29
C THR A 103 -75.63 60.64 -73.94
N GLN A 104 -76.70 60.45 -74.71
CA GLN A 104 -77.72 59.39 -74.54
C GLN A 104 -78.30 59.32 -73.12
N SER A 105 -78.49 60.47 -72.48
CA SER A 105 -78.95 60.56 -71.08
C SER A 105 -80.01 61.64 -70.91
N PHE A 106 -80.83 61.49 -69.86
CA PHE A 106 -81.74 62.54 -69.45
C PHE A 106 -80.98 63.63 -68.70
N TRP A 107 -81.29 64.88 -69.00
CA TRP A 107 -80.73 66.05 -68.32
C TRP A 107 -81.85 66.93 -67.81
N TYR A 108 -81.70 67.46 -66.60
CA TYR A 108 -82.56 68.51 -66.08
C TYR A 108 -81.77 69.77 -65.78
N TYR A 109 -82.40 70.93 -65.93
CA TYR A 109 -81.77 72.21 -65.59
C TYR A 109 -81.98 72.58 -64.13
N ASN A 110 -80.91 72.82 -63.38
CA ASN A 110 -80.95 73.37 -62.02
C ASN A 110 -79.72 74.24 -61.79
N SER A 111 -79.80 75.54 -62.11
CA SER A 111 -78.68 76.49 -62.11
C SER A 111 -77.48 76.02 -62.96
N GLY A 112 -77.76 75.23 -63.99
CA GLY A 112 -76.79 74.46 -64.75
C GLY A 112 -77.42 73.12 -65.18
N TRP A 113 -76.97 72.59 -66.31
CA TRP A 113 -77.45 71.29 -66.78
C TRP A 113 -76.86 70.18 -65.92
N LYS A 114 -77.71 69.30 -65.39
CA LYS A 114 -77.32 68.12 -64.61
C LYS A 114 -77.87 66.86 -65.27
N ALA A 115 -77.01 65.89 -65.52
CA ALA A 115 -77.44 64.58 -65.97
C ALA A 115 -78.20 63.89 -64.84
N ILE A 116 -79.33 63.27 -65.16
CA ILE A 116 -79.91 62.24 -64.30
C ILE A 116 -79.04 61.01 -64.51
N ALA A 117 -78.33 60.61 -63.46
CA ALA A 117 -77.36 59.54 -63.51
C ALA A 117 -77.99 58.26 -64.09
N SER A 118 -77.71 57.98 -65.36
CA SER A 118 -77.83 56.63 -65.93
C SER A 118 -76.54 55.89 -65.60
N THR A 119 -76.23 55.74 -64.31
CA THR A 119 -75.09 54.91 -63.95
C THR A 119 -75.42 53.49 -64.38
N SER A 120 -74.66 52.96 -65.33
CA SER A 120 -74.44 51.53 -65.43
C SER A 120 -74.17 51.03 -64.02
N ILE A 121 -74.96 50.08 -63.54
CA ILE A 121 -74.72 49.46 -62.24
C ILE A 121 -73.34 48.81 -62.36
N GLY A 122 -72.39 49.20 -61.51
CA GLY A 122 -71.04 48.62 -61.52
C GLY A 122 -71.09 47.09 -61.37
N THR A 123 -69.98 46.40 -61.66
CA THR A 123 -69.91 44.95 -61.46
C THR A 123 -69.78 44.61 -59.96
N ALA A 124 -70.01 43.34 -59.61
CA ALA A 124 -70.08 42.89 -58.22
C ALA A 124 -68.82 43.16 -57.36
N ASN A 125 -67.67 43.44 -57.99
CA ASN A 125 -66.37 43.68 -57.34
C ASN A 125 -65.89 45.14 -57.41
N GLN A 126 -66.79 46.09 -57.65
CA GLN A 126 -66.45 47.51 -57.80
C GLN A 126 -67.04 48.39 -56.69
N LEU A 127 -66.25 49.36 -56.23
CA LEU A 127 -66.73 50.48 -55.41
C LEU A 127 -66.83 51.75 -56.25
N LEU A 128 -67.90 52.52 -56.07
CA LEU A 128 -67.96 53.87 -56.62
C LEU A 128 -67.01 54.77 -55.83
N GLY A 129 -66.02 55.33 -56.52
CA GLY A 129 -65.11 56.32 -55.96
C GLY A 129 -64.93 57.47 -56.94
N MET A 130 -63.91 58.29 -56.71
CA MET A 130 -63.51 59.36 -57.61
C MET A 130 -62.47 58.83 -58.61
N ASN A 131 -62.47 59.29 -59.85
CA ASN A 131 -61.41 58.96 -60.81
C ASN A 131 -60.04 59.52 -60.35
N ASN A 132 -58.95 59.11 -60.99
CA ASN A 132 -57.61 59.54 -60.59
C ASN A 132 -57.40 61.07 -60.65
N ALA A 133 -58.11 61.77 -61.55
CA ALA A 133 -58.05 63.23 -61.69
C ALA A 133 -58.88 63.98 -60.63
N GLY A 134 -59.77 63.29 -59.93
CA GLY A 134 -60.58 63.87 -58.88
C GLY A 134 -61.80 64.68 -59.34
N ASP A 135 -62.23 64.52 -60.59
CA ASP A 135 -63.24 65.36 -61.23
C ASP A 135 -64.50 64.59 -61.68
N ALA A 136 -64.51 63.26 -61.58
CA ALA A 136 -65.67 62.43 -61.89
C ALA A 136 -65.75 61.19 -61.00
N ASN A 137 -66.95 60.61 -60.91
CA ASN A 137 -67.12 59.30 -60.28
C ASN A 137 -66.63 58.18 -61.21
N GLU A 138 -65.92 57.20 -60.66
CA GLU A 138 -65.38 56.02 -61.35
C GLU A 138 -65.58 54.78 -60.47
N TYR A 139 -66.00 53.68 -61.09
CA TYR A 139 -66.02 52.38 -60.43
C TYR A 139 -64.61 51.80 -60.35
N LYS A 140 -64.11 51.61 -59.14
CA LYS A 140 -62.80 51.00 -58.88
C LYS A 140 -62.96 49.54 -58.52
N SER A 141 -62.32 48.67 -59.28
CA SER A 141 -62.25 47.25 -58.96
C SER A 141 -61.39 47.03 -57.72
N LEU A 142 -61.93 46.37 -56.70
CA LEU A 142 -61.12 45.91 -55.57
C LEU A 142 -60.39 44.64 -56.00
N LEU A 143 -59.07 44.74 -56.14
CA LEU A 143 -58.23 43.62 -56.54
C LEU A 143 -57.58 42.98 -55.30
N GLY A 144 -57.62 41.66 -55.26
CA GLY A 144 -57.00 40.83 -54.24
C GLY A 144 -56.35 39.60 -54.85
N THR A 145 -55.57 38.89 -54.03
CA THR A 145 -55.08 37.55 -54.37
C THR A 145 -55.28 36.65 -53.16
N THR A 146 -55.50 35.36 -53.40
CA THR A 146 -55.57 34.32 -52.35
C THR A 146 -54.32 34.25 -51.47
N ASN A 147 -53.21 34.85 -51.90
CA ASN A 147 -51.94 34.88 -51.18
C ASN A 147 -51.68 36.18 -50.41
N ARG A 148 -52.52 37.21 -50.53
CA ARG A 148 -52.31 38.51 -49.84
C ARG A 148 -53.56 39.01 -49.13
N ILE A 149 -54.61 39.28 -49.88
CA ILE A 149 -55.92 39.70 -49.38
C ILE A 149 -56.95 39.11 -50.34
N SER A 150 -57.84 38.27 -49.81
CA SER A 150 -59.02 37.81 -50.53
C SER A 150 -60.10 38.88 -50.46
N VAL A 151 -60.72 39.17 -51.60
CA VAL A 151 -61.84 40.11 -51.71
C VAL A 151 -63.06 39.29 -52.10
N THR A 152 -64.03 39.21 -51.19
CA THR A 152 -65.30 38.52 -51.44
C THR A 152 -66.45 39.52 -51.35
N HIS A 153 -67.41 39.43 -52.28
CA HIS A 153 -68.57 40.30 -52.34
C HIS A 153 -69.87 39.54 -52.00
N GLY A 154 -70.74 40.18 -51.23
CA GLY A 154 -72.07 39.69 -50.88
C GLY A 154 -73.10 40.82 -50.92
N LEU A 155 -74.37 40.51 -50.69
CA LEU A 155 -75.41 41.54 -50.62
C LEU A 155 -75.10 42.52 -49.49
N GLY A 156 -74.88 43.79 -49.84
CA GLY A 156 -74.61 44.88 -48.88
C GLY A 156 -73.23 44.88 -48.23
N THR A 157 -72.34 43.92 -48.54
CA THR A 157 -71.03 43.81 -47.89
C THR A 157 -69.91 43.44 -48.86
N ILE A 158 -68.73 44.00 -48.63
CA ILE A 158 -67.47 43.50 -49.20
C ILE A 158 -66.59 43.08 -48.03
N THR A 159 -66.12 41.84 -48.09
CA THR A 159 -65.23 41.26 -47.06
C THR A 159 -63.81 41.25 -47.60
N LEU A 160 -62.90 41.85 -46.85
CA LEU A 160 -61.46 41.78 -47.05
C LEU A 160 -60.89 40.87 -45.98
N SER A 161 -60.27 39.76 -46.37
CA SER A 161 -59.66 38.83 -45.43
C SER A 161 -58.22 38.52 -45.83
N ALA A 162 -57.34 38.40 -44.85
CA ALA A 162 -56.05 37.78 -45.08
C ALA A 162 -56.23 36.28 -45.39
N PRO A 163 -55.26 35.61 -46.05
CA PRO A 163 -55.31 34.18 -46.32
C PRO A 163 -55.41 33.31 -45.05
N GLN A 164 -54.98 33.87 -43.91
CA GLN A 164 -55.13 33.34 -42.56
C GLN A 164 -55.21 34.50 -41.58
N ASP A 165 -55.78 34.26 -40.39
CA ASP A 165 -55.87 35.27 -39.35
C ASP A 165 -54.50 35.66 -38.78
N ILE A 166 -54.33 36.96 -38.49
CA ILE A 166 -53.08 37.54 -37.96
C ILE A 166 -53.28 38.38 -36.68
N HIS A 167 -54.37 38.12 -35.96
CA HIS A 167 -54.63 38.79 -34.67
C HIS A 167 -53.89 38.10 -33.51
N THR A 168 -53.93 38.69 -32.32
CA THR A 168 -53.19 38.25 -31.11
C THR A 168 -53.54 36.86 -30.57
N GLY A 169 -54.60 36.23 -31.08
CA GLY A 169 -55.02 34.87 -30.73
C GLY A 169 -54.99 33.90 -31.92
N ALA A 170 -54.56 34.37 -33.09
CA ALA A 170 -54.47 33.53 -34.28
C ALA A 170 -53.26 32.58 -34.15
N SER A 171 -53.38 31.38 -34.73
CA SER A 171 -52.27 30.42 -34.85
C SER A 171 -51.90 30.26 -36.34
N PRO A 172 -51.25 31.25 -36.95
CA PRO A 172 -50.92 31.20 -38.38
C PRO A 172 -49.88 30.11 -38.68
N THR A 173 -50.00 29.52 -39.86
CA THR A 173 -49.05 28.54 -40.41
C THR A 173 -48.23 29.18 -41.54
N PHE A 174 -46.92 28.97 -41.53
CA PHE A 174 -46.00 29.44 -42.57
C PHE A 174 -45.20 28.27 -43.11
N ASN A 175 -45.06 28.17 -44.43
CA ASN A 175 -44.15 27.19 -45.05
C ASN A 175 -42.67 27.58 -44.79
N GLY A 176 -42.39 28.87 -44.75
CA GLY A 176 -41.13 29.46 -44.31
C GLY A 176 -41.36 30.89 -43.82
N LEU A 177 -40.52 31.35 -42.90
CA LEU A 177 -40.58 32.70 -42.34
C LEU A 177 -39.17 33.31 -42.33
N THR A 178 -38.99 34.39 -43.08
CA THR A 178 -37.76 35.18 -43.07
C THR A 178 -37.96 36.42 -42.21
N VAL A 179 -37.21 36.53 -41.11
CA VAL A 179 -37.23 37.70 -40.22
C VAL A 179 -35.92 38.47 -40.39
N SER A 180 -35.96 39.64 -41.01
CA SER A 180 -34.77 40.42 -41.40
C SER A 180 -33.86 40.86 -40.25
N GLY A 181 -34.38 40.89 -39.01
CA GLY A 181 -33.62 41.25 -37.81
C GLY A 181 -32.78 40.13 -37.19
N LEU A 182 -32.82 38.92 -37.74
CA LEU A 182 -32.07 37.77 -37.21
C LEU A 182 -30.72 37.63 -37.93
N THR A 183 -29.66 37.38 -37.17
CA THR A 183 -28.34 37.09 -37.75
C THR A 183 -28.28 35.63 -38.25
N PRO A 184 -27.74 35.35 -39.45
CA PRO A 184 -27.59 33.98 -39.96
C PRO A 184 -26.79 33.06 -39.01
N ASN A 185 -27.11 31.76 -39.04
CA ASN A 185 -26.39 30.69 -38.32
C ASN A 185 -26.33 30.82 -36.79
N ARG A 186 -27.31 31.49 -36.17
CA ARG A 186 -27.41 31.63 -34.71
C ARG A 186 -28.71 31.01 -34.18
N GLY A 187 -28.68 30.60 -32.91
CA GLY A 187 -29.91 30.28 -32.17
C GLY A 187 -30.83 31.51 -32.11
N VAL A 188 -32.14 31.25 -32.17
CA VAL A 188 -33.18 32.27 -32.02
C VAL A 188 -33.74 32.20 -30.61
N TYR A 189 -33.84 33.35 -29.97
CA TYR A 189 -34.30 33.57 -28.60
C TYR A 189 -35.42 34.59 -28.60
N THR A 190 -36.08 34.75 -27.45
CA THR A 190 -36.94 35.90 -27.18
C THR A 190 -36.17 36.97 -26.41
N ASN A 191 -36.37 38.24 -26.75
CA ASN A 191 -35.88 39.36 -25.95
C ASN A 191 -36.85 39.68 -24.79
N GLY A 192 -36.55 40.74 -24.00
CA GLY A 192 -37.41 41.19 -22.89
C GLY A 192 -38.80 41.70 -23.30
N SER A 193 -39.08 41.84 -24.59
CA SER A 193 -40.39 42.19 -25.17
C SER A 193 -41.02 41.01 -25.92
N SER A 194 -40.53 39.78 -25.70
CA SER A 194 -40.98 38.55 -26.36
C SER A 194 -40.78 38.51 -27.88
N ALA A 195 -40.00 39.44 -28.45
CA ALA A 195 -39.67 39.43 -29.88
C ALA A 195 -38.51 38.46 -30.17
N LEU A 196 -38.52 37.86 -31.36
CA LEU A 196 -37.44 37.00 -31.82
C LEU A 196 -36.13 37.79 -31.99
N THR A 197 -35.03 37.26 -31.48
CA THR A 197 -33.70 37.83 -31.59
C THR A 197 -32.64 36.73 -31.68
N THR A 198 -31.49 37.01 -32.26
CA THR A 198 -30.32 36.12 -32.22
C THR A 198 -29.32 36.51 -31.14
N ILE A 199 -29.57 37.59 -30.41
CA ILE A 199 -28.74 38.00 -29.26
C ILE A 199 -29.09 37.08 -28.09
N ALA A 200 -28.17 36.19 -27.73
CA ALA A 200 -28.35 35.33 -26.57
C ALA A 200 -28.42 36.18 -25.29
N PRO A 201 -29.45 36.04 -24.44
CA PRO A 201 -29.49 36.72 -23.15
C PRO A 201 -28.33 36.28 -22.26
N THR A 202 -27.88 37.19 -21.39
CA THR A 202 -26.79 36.95 -20.43
C THR A 202 -27.26 36.31 -19.13
N SER A 203 -28.58 36.26 -18.91
CA SER A 203 -29.21 35.59 -17.77
C SER A 203 -30.60 35.05 -18.13
N GLY A 204 -31.06 34.05 -17.38
CA GLY A 204 -32.40 33.50 -17.48
C GLY A 204 -32.54 32.30 -18.42
N PRO A 205 -33.80 31.88 -18.69
CA PRO A 205 -34.11 30.68 -19.45
C PRO A 205 -33.72 30.78 -20.92
N LEU A 206 -33.21 29.68 -21.47
CA LEU A 206 -32.72 29.47 -22.82
C LEU A 206 -33.15 28.08 -23.32
N GLY A 207 -34.46 27.90 -23.55
CA GLY A 207 -35.01 26.57 -23.84
C GLY A 207 -34.82 25.65 -22.63
N TYR A 208 -34.07 24.56 -22.81
CA TYR A 208 -33.75 23.60 -21.74
C TYR A 208 -32.59 24.04 -20.83
N TRP A 209 -31.95 25.18 -21.13
CA TRP A 209 -30.85 25.72 -20.32
C TRP A 209 -31.30 26.96 -19.55
N ASN A 210 -30.65 27.24 -18.43
CA ASN A 210 -30.68 28.50 -17.72
C ASN A 210 -29.27 29.08 -17.74
N ARG A 211 -29.15 30.37 -18.11
CA ARG A 211 -27.88 31.08 -18.10
C ARG A 211 -27.79 31.99 -16.88
N THR A 212 -26.61 32.03 -16.25
CA THR A 212 -26.26 33.03 -15.24
C THR A 212 -24.85 33.52 -15.52
N GLY A 213 -24.74 34.67 -16.21
CA GLY A 213 -23.45 35.20 -16.64
C GLY A 213 -22.77 34.29 -17.66
N ASN A 214 -21.75 33.54 -17.21
CA ASN A 214 -20.99 32.60 -18.03
C ASN A 214 -21.34 31.12 -17.74
N ILE A 215 -22.27 30.86 -16.81
CA ILE A 215 -22.67 29.51 -16.43
C ILE A 215 -23.92 29.12 -17.22
N LEU A 216 -23.92 27.92 -17.79
CA LEU A 216 -25.10 27.24 -18.32
C LEU A 216 -25.44 26.08 -17.38
N SER A 217 -26.71 25.97 -17.03
CA SER A 217 -27.27 24.91 -16.18
C SER A 217 -28.58 24.42 -16.78
N PRO A 218 -29.06 23.20 -16.49
CA PRO A 218 -30.40 22.80 -16.87
C PRO A 218 -31.44 23.80 -16.34
N PHE A 219 -32.45 24.12 -17.14
CA PHE A 219 -33.50 25.06 -16.72
C PHE A 219 -34.35 24.49 -15.58
N THR A 220 -34.71 23.21 -15.67
CA THR A 220 -35.39 22.49 -14.59
C THR A 220 -34.36 21.94 -13.61
N ALA A 221 -34.44 22.33 -12.34
CA ALA A 221 -33.54 21.84 -11.32
C ALA A 221 -33.66 20.31 -11.16
N GLY A 222 -32.52 19.62 -11.13
CA GLY A 222 -32.45 18.16 -11.01
C GLY A 222 -32.35 17.41 -12.33
N ASP A 223 -32.57 18.06 -13.48
CA ASP A 223 -32.33 17.44 -14.78
C ASP A 223 -30.85 17.04 -14.92
N TYR A 224 -30.61 15.81 -15.36
CA TYR A 224 -29.27 15.32 -15.66
C TYR A 224 -28.84 15.76 -17.06
N VAL A 225 -27.56 16.15 -17.20
CA VAL A 225 -26.93 16.35 -18.51
C VAL A 225 -26.15 15.09 -18.85
N THR A 226 -26.61 14.34 -19.85
CA THR A 226 -25.92 13.15 -20.35
C THR A 226 -25.39 13.41 -21.75
N THR A 227 -24.10 13.17 -21.97
CA THR A 227 -23.46 13.24 -23.30
C THR A 227 -23.07 11.83 -23.74
N SER A 228 -23.17 11.54 -25.04
CA SER A 228 -22.65 10.29 -25.64
C SER A 228 -21.16 10.37 -26.00
N GLY A 229 -20.60 11.58 -26.03
CA GLY A 229 -19.18 11.84 -26.27
C GLY A 229 -18.44 12.38 -25.05
N ASN A 230 -17.15 12.59 -25.23
CA ASN A 230 -16.28 13.15 -24.20
C ASN A 230 -16.66 14.59 -23.85
N ILE A 231 -16.60 14.92 -22.56
CA ILE A 231 -16.63 16.30 -22.08
C ILE A 231 -15.17 16.76 -21.97
N TYR A 232 -14.77 17.74 -22.79
CA TYR A 232 -13.42 18.29 -22.77
C TYR A 232 -13.46 19.82 -22.81
N THR A 233 -12.46 20.44 -22.19
CA THR A 233 -12.20 21.88 -22.30
C THR A 233 -10.94 22.11 -23.13
N THR A 234 -10.89 23.20 -23.88
CA THR A 234 -9.67 23.62 -24.59
C THR A 234 -8.99 24.76 -23.84
N GLY A 235 -7.65 24.80 -23.81
CA GLY A 235 -6.88 25.84 -23.11
C GLY A 235 -6.85 25.64 -21.60
N THR A 236 -7.11 26.68 -20.82
CA THR A 236 -7.07 26.69 -19.34
C THR A 236 -8.42 26.33 -18.68
N GLY A 237 -9.36 25.78 -19.44
CA GLY A 237 -10.67 25.42 -18.91
C GLY A 237 -10.59 24.35 -17.82
N THR A 238 -11.51 24.42 -16.87
CA THR A 238 -11.65 23.46 -15.76
C THR A 238 -13.02 22.80 -15.82
N ILE A 239 -13.09 21.51 -15.48
CA ILE A 239 -14.35 20.79 -15.27
C ILE A 239 -14.58 20.76 -13.77
N THR A 240 -15.60 21.48 -13.30
CA THR A 240 -15.99 21.52 -11.89
C THR A 240 -17.28 20.74 -11.67
N SER A 241 -17.31 19.93 -10.61
CA SER A 241 -18.53 19.28 -10.12
C SER A 241 -18.70 19.62 -8.65
N ALA A 242 -19.90 20.04 -8.25
CA ALA A 242 -20.23 20.24 -6.84
C ALA A 242 -20.43 18.90 -6.10
N GLY A 243 -20.68 17.82 -6.85
CA GLY A 243 -20.88 16.46 -6.33
C GLY A 243 -19.88 15.47 -6.92
N LEU A 244 -20.30 14.21 -7.02
CA LEU A 244 -19.48 13.15 -7.59
C LEU A 244 -19.30 13.35 -9.11
N LEU A 245 -18.05 13.23 -9.58
CA LEU A 245 -17.77 13.02 -11.00
C LEU A 245 -17.65 11.52 -11.24
N THR A 246 -18.71 10.89 -11.75
CA THR A 246 -18.75 9.44 -12.00
C THR A 246 -18.33 9.13 -13.44
N ALA A 247 -17.43 8.17 -13.61
CA ALA A 247 -17.10 7.60 -14.92
C ALA A 247 -17.36 6.09 -14.90
N GLN A 248 -18.33 5.64 -15.70
CA GLN A 248 -18.74 4.23 -15.72
C GLN A 248 -17.66 3.28 -16.28
N SER A 249 -16.77 3.79 -17.15
CA SER A 249 -15.65 3.04 -17.73
C SER A 249 -14.30 3.63 -17.32
N GLY A 250 -14.23 4.25 -16.13
CA GLY A 250 -13.02 4.90 -15.62
C GLY A 250 -12.79 6.31 -16.18
N ALA A 251 -11.96 7.08 -15.49
CA ALA A 251 -11.53 8.42 -15.90
C ALA A 251 -10.07 8.37 -16.37
N THR A 252 -9.78 8.84 -17.58
CA THR A 252 -8.41 8.99 -18.09
C THR A 252 -7.97 10.46 -17.96
N VAL A 253 -6.90 10.71 -17.22
CA VAL A 253 -6.25 12.04 -17.14
C VAL A 253 -4.96 11.98 -17.95
N SER A 254 -4.90 12.75 -19.04
CA SER A 254 -3.74 12.81 -19.94
C SER A 254 -3.08 14.19 -19.92
N GLY A 255 -1.75 14.25 -19.93
CA GLY A 255 -0.99 15.49 -20.12
C GLY A 255 -0.64 16.25 -18.83
N GLY A 256 -0.95 15.73 -17.64
CA GLY A 256 -0.59 16.32 -16.36
C GLY A 256 -0.76 15.35 -15.19
N ALA A 257 -0.32 15.76 -14.00
CA ALA A 257 -0.50 14.98 -12.78
C ALA A 257 -1.97 14.97 -12.34
N LEU A 258 -2.44 13.84 -11.80
CA LEU A 258 -3.67 13.77 -11.04
C LEU A 258 -3.38 14.17 -9.59
N THR A 259 -3.85 15.34 -9.17
CA THR A 259 -3.75 15.79 -7.78
C THR A 259 -5.06 15.54 -7.04
N VAL A 260 -5.01 14.76 -5.96
CA VAL A 260 -6.13 14.50 -5.05
C VAL A 260 -5.78 15.11 -3.69
N ASN A 261 -6.32 16.29 -3.39
CA ASN A 261 -5.98 17.03 -2.16
C ASN A 261 -6.79 16.53 -0.97
N ASN A 262 -6.11 16.11 0.10
CA ASN A 262 -6.70 15.73 1.40
C ASN A 262 -7.73 14.59 1.36
N GLN A 263 -7.79 13.80 0.29
CA GLN A 263 -8.76 12.70 0.16
C GLN A 263 -8.05 11.37 -0.09
N ALA A 264 -8.65 10.28 0.40
CA ALA A 264 -8.21 8.93 0.11
C ALA A 264 -8.63 8.50 -1.30
N ILE A 265 -7.74 7.81 -2.01
CA ILE A 265 -8.09 7.06 -3.22
C ILE A 265 -8.60 5.70 -2.75
N THR A 266 -9.92 5.55 -2.66
CA THR A 266 -10.55 4.30 -2.18
C THR A 266 -10.98 3.44 -3.35
N GLN A 267 -10.52 2.18 -3.39
CA GLN A 267 -10.97 1.20 -4.36
C GLN A 267 -12.08 0.34 -3.74
N LEU A 268 -13.33 0.50 -4.19
CA LEU A 268 -14.49 -0.18 -3.59
C LEU A 268 -14.60 -1.68 -3.92
N THR A 269 -13.93 -2.12 -4.98
CA THR A 269 -13.90 -3.52 -5.44
C THR A 269 -12.46 -3.94 -5.67
N GLY A 270 -12.10 -5.22 -5.47
CA GLY A 270 -10.72 -5.76 -5.46
C GLY A 270 -9.93 -5.68 -6.77
N GLY A 271 -9.95 -4.54 -7.46
CA GLY A 271 -9.00 -4.22 -8.51
C GLY A 271 -7.63 -3.87 -7.92
N GLN A 272 -6.71 -3.49 -8.80
CA GLN A 272 -5.35 -3.07 -8.44
C GLN A 272 -5.21 -1.56 -8.69
N VAL A 273 -4.44 -0.86 -7.86
CA VAL A 273 -3.90 0.47 -8.16
C VAL A 273 -2.50 0.26 -8.72
N THR A 274 -2.35 0.42 -10.04
CA THR A 274 -1.05 0.24 -10.71
C THR A 274 -0.41 1.61 -10.94
N PHE A 275 0.78 1.81 -10.38
CA PHE A 275 1.65 2.93 -10.72
C PHE A 275 2.70 2.43 -11.71
N ALA A 276 2.71 2.96 -12.94
CA ALA A 276 3.73 2.60 -13.95
C ALA A 276 5.11 3.23 -13.66
N GLY A 277 5.16 4.18 -12.73
CA GLY A 277 6.39 4.81 -12.24
C GLY A 277 6.49 4.72 -10.72
N ASN A 278 7.42 5.52 -10.17
CA ASN A 278 7.66 5.55 -8.73
C ASN A 278 6.46 6.14 -7.97
N LEU A 279 6.19 5.59 -6.79
CA LEU A 279 5.29 6.19 -5.81
C LEU A 279 6.11 7.12 -4.89
N ASP A 280 5.85 8.42 -4.97
CA ASP A 280 6.41 9.40 -4.02
C ASP A 280 5.47 9.53 -2.81
N ALA A 281 5.80 8.83 -1.73
CA ALA A 281 5.02 8.80 -0.51
C ALA A 281 5.80 9.42 0.65
N THR A 282 5.81 10.76 0.73
CA THR A 282 6.57 11.51 1.75
C THR A 282 6.21 11.11 3.19
N ASN A 283 4.97 10.64 3.42
CA ASN A 283 4.49 10.16 4.72
C ASN A 283 4.42 8.63 4.81
N GLY A 284 5.12 7.92 3.92
CA GLY A 284 5.13 6.46 3.86
C GLY A 284 3.94 5.85 3.11
N VAL A 285 4.04 4.54 2.89
CA VAL A 285 2.99 3.71 2.29
C VAL A 285 2.43 2.82 3.39
N ASP A 286 1.15 2.99 3.72
CA ASP A 286 0.45 2.11 4.66
C ASP A 286 -0.19 0.94 3.90
N ILE A 287 0.18 -0.29 4.28
CA ILE A 287 -0.37 -1.53 3.73
C ILE A 287 -1.03 -2.29 4.88
N THR A 288 -2.36 -2.25 4.93
CA THR A 288 -3.16 -2.99 5.92
C THR A 288 -3.86 -4.19 5.27
N GLY A 289 -3.93 -5.31 5.99
CA GLY A 289 -4.68 -6.50 5.58
C GLY A 289 -3.96 -7.48 4.63
N ALA A 290 -2.74 -7.17 4.17
CA ALA A 290 -1.90 -8.07 3.38
C ALA A 290 -0.40 -7.73 3.56
N PRO A 291 0.53 -8.66 3.31
CA PRO A 291 1.96 -8.38 3.33
C PRO A 291 2.40 -7.55 2.11
N LEU A 292 3.41 -6.69 2.30
CA LEU A 292 4.13 -6.06 1.21
C LEU A 292 4.92 -7.12 0.43
N THR A 293 4.58 -7.33 -0.84
CA THR A 293 5.32 -8.23 -1.74
C THR A 293 6.22 -7.41 -2.65
N VAL A 294 7.54 -7.59 -2.53
CA VAL A 294 8.52 -6.93 -3.41
C VAL A 294 9.11 -7.97 -4.36
N ALA A 295 8.71 -7.92 -5.64
CA ALA A 295 9.12 -8.92 -6.64
C ALA A 295 10.55 -8.69 -7.18
N THR A 296 11.12 -7.51 -6.96
CA THR A 296 12.46 -7.10 -7.41
C THR A 296 13.25 -6.55 -6.21
N PRO A 297 14.59 -6.41 -6.29
CA PRO A 297 15.35 -5.78 -5.21
C PRO A 297 14.77 -4.40 -4.85
N ALA A 298 14.46 -4.18 -3.57
CA ALA A 298 14.09 -2.87 -3.03
C ALA A 298 15.30 -2.25 -2.34
N ASP A 299 15.49 -0.94 -2.55
CA ASP A 299 16.44 -0.12 -1.81
C ASP A 299 15.70 0.62 -0.69
N LEU A 300 16.06 0.36 0.56
CA LEU A 300 15.55 1.07 1.74
C LEU A 300 16.66 1.97 2.26
N ASN A 301 16.54 3.28 2.01
CA ASN A 301 17.56 4.27 2.37
C ASN A 301 17.58 4.68 3.86
N SER A 302 16.70 4.10 4.68
CA SER A 302 16.53 4.43 6.09
C SER A 302 16.36 3.17 6.95
N THR A 303 15.78 3.28 8.13
CA THR A 303 15.57 2.16 9.06
C THR A 303 14.41 1.26 8.62
N LEU A 304 14.63 -0.05 8.64
CA LEU A 304 13.55 -1.03 8.65
C LEU A 304 13.03 -1.16 10.09
N ASP A 305 11.84 -0.64 10.36
CA ASP A 305 11.14 -0.79 11.64
C ASP A 305 9.94 -1.72 11.46
N VAL A 306 9.86 -2.74 12.31
CA VAL A 306 8.89 -3.83 12.22
C VAL A 306 8.39 -4.15 13.62
N ALA A 307 7.08 -4.04 13.84
CA ALA A 307 6.49 -4.26 15.17
C ALA A 307 6.46 -5.76 15.60
N GLY A 308 6.75 -6.68 14.68
CA GLY A 308 6.70 -8.12 14.89
C GLY A 308 7.90 -8.87 14.32
N GLN A 309 7.81 -10.20 14.29
CA GLN A 309 8.82 -11.05 13.66
C GLN A 309 8.99 -10.69 12.18
N THR A 310 10.23 -10.58 11.72
CA THR A 310 10.55 -10.34 10.31
C THR A 310 11.57 -11.36 9.84
N ASP A 311 11.18 -12.16 8.86
CA ASP A 311 12.07 -13.07 8.15
C ASP A 311 12.63 -12.32 6.94
N LEU A 312 13.93 -11.97 6.97
CA LEU A 312 14.58 -11.20 5.90
C LEU A 312 14.82 -12.01 4.62
N ALA A 313 14.81 -13.33 4.71
CA ALA A 313 15.06 -14.24 3.60
C ALA A 313 14.27 -15.55 3.78
N ALA A 314 13.92 -16.19 2.67
CA ALA A 314 13.33 -17.53 2.70
C ALA A 314 14.33 -18.58 3.21
N ALA A 315 13.84 -19.72 3.69
CA ALA A 315 14.70 -20.82 4.12
C ALA A 315 15.69 -21.23 3.01
N GLY A 316 16.98 -21.28 3.34
CA GLY A 316 18.07 -21.60 2.40
C GLY A 316 18.60 -20.42 1.59
N VAL A 317 18.03 -19.22 1.74
CA VAL A 317 18.54 -17.99 1.10
C VAL A 317 19.41 -17.22 2.10
N SER A 318 20.64 -16.89 1.70
CA SER A 318 21.57 -16.16 2.56
C SER A 318 21.12 -14.71 2.78
N THR A 319 21.17 -14.24 4.03
CA THR A 319 21.10 -12.82 4.37
C THR A 319 22.51 -12.26 4.54
N ASN A 320 22.87 -11.24 3.75
CA ASN A 320 24.19 -10.59 3.86
C ASN A 320 24.04 -9.20 4.51
N VAL A 321 24.74 -8.97 5.62
CA VAL A 321 24.81 -7.68 6.30
C VAL A 321 26.16 -7.05 6.01
N ARG A 322 26.19 -6.00 5.17
CA ARG A 322 27.43 -5.32 4.74
C ARG A 322 28.05 -4.38 5.78
N GLY A 323 27.51 -4.33 6.98
CA GLY A 323 27.95 -3.45 8.07
C GLY A 323 27.84 -4.14 9.42
N THR A 324 27.75 -3.35 10.50
CA THR A 324 27.60 -3.89 11.85
C THR A 324 26.19 -4.42 12.08
N LEU A 325 26.08 -5.66 12.56
CA LEU A 325 24.85 -6.18 13.14
C LEU A 325 24.86 -5.88 14.65
N ASN A 326 23.97 -5.01 15.11
CA ASN A 326 23.76 -4.74 16.53
C ASN A 326 22.46 -5.38 17.01
N VAL A 327 22.51 -6.28 17.99
CA VAL A 327 21.35 -6.96 18.56
C VAL A 327 21.22 -6.54 20.02
N ALA A 328 20.17 -5.79 20.34
CA ALA A 328 19.94 -5.28 21.70
C ALA A 328 19.43 -6.35 22.68
N GLN A 329 18.98 -7.50 22.17
CA GLN A 329 18.44 -8.62 22.93
C GLN A 329 19.19 -9.92 22.56
N GLN A 330 18.68 -11.07 22.99
CA GLN A 330 19.29 -12.37 22.67
C GLN A 330 19.29 -12.64 21.16
N ALA A 331 20.46 -13.01 20.63
CA ALA A 331 20.60 -13.62 19.31
C ALA A 331 20.72 -15.15 19.46
N THR A 332 19.91 -15.90 18.73
CA THR A 332 19.97 -17.37 18.70
C THR A 332 20.42 -17.83 17.32
N PHE A 333 21.55 -18.53 17.26
CA PHE A 333 22.04 -19.19 16.05
C PHE A 333 21.84 -20.70 16.20
N THR A 334 20.98 -21.30 15.38
CA THR A 334 20.71 -22.75 15.39
C THR A 334 21.70 -23.55 14.54
N GLY A 335 22.49 -22.85 13.71
CA GLY A 335 23.60 -23.41 12.96
C GLY A 335 24.95 -22.90 13.47
N ASN A 336 26.01 -23.22 12.72
CA ASN A 336 27.36 -22.77 13.04
C ASN A 336 27.49 -21.26 12.83
N VAL A 337 28.25 -20.61 13.72
CA VAL A 337 28.71 -19.23 13.54
C VAL A 337 30.10 -19.28 12.92
N ASP A 338 30.21 -18.89 11.66
CA ASP A 338 31.50 -18.79 10.95
C ASP A 338 32.06 -17.37 11.08
N ALA A 339 33.02 -17.19 11.99
CA ALA A 339 33.63 -15.90 12.28
C ALA A 339 35.11 -15.90 11.85
N ASN A 340 35.37 -15.51 10.60
CA ASN A 340 36.73 -15.49 10.02
C ASN A 340 37.76 -14.66 10.79
N SER A 341 37.31 -13.67 11.57
CA SER A 341 38.17 -12.83 12.42
C SER A 341 38.05 -13.17 13.91
N GLY A 342 37.46 -14.33 14.23
CA GLY A 342 37.21 -14.78 15.59
C GLY A 342 35.91 -14.22 16.20
N VAL A 343 35.58 -14.74 17.38
CA VAL A 343 34.47 -14.28 18.20
C VAL A 343 35.05 -13.53 19.40
N ASP A 344 34.73 -12.25 19.54
CA ASP A 344 35.05 -11.46 20.73
C ASP A 344 33.84 -11.47 21.68
N VAL A 345 34.05 -11.96 22.91
CA VAL A 345 33.04 -11.97 23.98
C VAL A 345 33.52 -11.06 25.10
N THR A 346 33.10 -9.80 25.05
CA THR A 346 33.38 -8.82 26.11
C THR A 346 32.24 -8.78 27.13
N GLY A 347 32.56 -8.85 28.42
CA GLY A 347 31.58 -8.67 29.51
C GLY A 347 30.84 -9.93 29.97
N GLY A 348 31.17 -11.11 29.44
CA GLY A 348 30.60 -12.39 29.86
C GLY A 348 31.53 -13.58 29.56
N ALA A 349 31.17 -14.76 30.06
CA ALA A 349 31.91 -16.00 29.80
C ALA A 349 31.43 -16.67 28.50
N LEU A 350 32.37 -17.19 27.69
CA LEU A 350 32.04 -18.16 26.65
C LEU A 350 31.67 -19.49 27.31
N THR A 351 30.38 -19.79 27.38
CA THR A 351 29.88 -21.05 27.96
C THR A 351 29.61 -22.05 26.84
N VAL A 352 30.35 -23.15 26.82
CA VAL A 352 30.15 -24.27 25.89
C VAL A 352 29.62 -25.47 26.68
N THR A 353 28.37 -25.85 26.47
CA THR A 353 27.72 -26.94 27.23
C THR A 353 27.75 -28.23 26.44
N ASN A 354 28.22 -29.33 27.05
CA ASN A 354 28.29 -30.69 26.48
C ASN A 354 29.08 -30.81 25.16
N GLN A 355 29.93 -29.85 24.82
CA GLN A 355 30.71 -29.83 23.58
C GLN A 355 32.17 -29.48 23.87
N SER A 356 33.09 -29.96 23.03
CA SER A 356 34.51 -29.59 23.11
C SER A 356 34.78 -28.25 22.44
N ILE A 357 35.73 -27.49 22.98
CA ILE A 357 36.37 -26.38 22.26
C ILE A 357 37.55 -26.99 21.49
N THR A 358 37.43 -27.08 20.16
CA THR A 358 38.45 -27.69 19.30
C THR A 358 39.20 -26.61 18.50
N GLN A 359 40.50 -26.44 18.74
CA GLN A 359 41.37 -25.65 17.87
C GLN A 359 41.99 -26.56 16.81
N THR A 360 41.67 -26.34 15.54
CA THR A 360 42.17 -27.16 14.42
C THR A 360 43.47 -26.62 13.80
N GLY A 361 43.87 -25.39 14.13
CA GLY A 361 45.13 -24.80 13.70
C GLY A 361 46.29 -25.07 14.67
N THR A 362 47.52 -24.74 14.25
CA THR A 362 48.74 -24.91 15.06
C THR A 362 49.01 -23.76 16.05
N ASN A 363 48.08 -22.80 16.15
CA ASN A 363 48.24 -21.66 17.04
C ASN A 363 48.01 -22.09 18.49
N GLN A 364 48.47 -21.30 19.45
CA GLN A 364 48.27 -21.56 20.88
C GLN A 364 46.88 -21.13 21.34
N VAL A 365 46.22 -21.93 22.19
CA VAL A 365 45.14 -21.43 23.06
C VAL A 365 45.80 -20.79 24.28
N SER A 366 45.62 -19.49 24.46
CA SER A 366 46.11 -18.76 25.63
C SER A 366 44.95 -18.45 26.56
N PHE A 367 45.03 -18.91 27.81
CA PHE A 367 44.12 -18.51 28.88
C PHE A 367 44.81 -17.43 29.72
N GLY A 368 44.20 -16.25 29.85
CA GLY A 368 44.76 -15.13 30.63
C GLY A 368 44.66 -15.30 32.15
N GLY A 369 44.17 -16.44 32.63
CA GLY A 369 43.97 -16.77 34.04
C GLY A 369 44.03 -18.27 34.29
N ASN A 370 43.62 -18.70 35.48
CA ASN A 370 43.62 -20.12 35.85
C ASN A 370 42.68 -20.94 34.94
N VAL A 371 43.11 -22.15 34.59
CA VAL A 371 42.27 -23.17 33.98
C VAL A 371 41.73 -24.06 35.10
N ASP A 372 40.42 -24.01 35.35
CA ASP A 372 39.75 -24.93 36.27
C ASP A 372 39.44 -26.24 35.53
N ALA A 373 40.29 -27.25 35.73
CA ALA A 373 40.19 -28.56 35.12
C ALA A 373 39.71 -29.60 36.15
N THR A 374 38.51 -29.43 36.70
CA THR A 374 37.96 -30.30 37.76
C THR A 374 37.86 -31.78 37.36
N ASN A 375 37.77 -32.06 36.06
CA ASN A 375 37.79 -33.42 35.48
C ASN A 375 39.15 -33.83 34.90
N GLY A 376 40.20 -33.08 35.24
CA GLY A 376 41.56 -33.25 34.71
C GLY A 376 41.81 -32.47 33.42
N LEU A 377 43.10 -32.23 33.15
CA LEU A 377 43.60 -31.74 31.86
C LEU A 377 44.07 -32.96 31.05
N ASP A 378 43.47 -33.20 29.89
CA ASP A 378 43.93 -34.24 28.96
C ASP A 378 45.06 -33.67 28.07
N VAL A 379 46.24 -34.26 28.17
CA VAL A 379 47.42 -33.97 27.33
C VAL A 379 47.90 -35.21 26.57
N THR A 380 47.03 -36.20 26.34
CA THR A 380 47.41 -37.45 25.67
C THR A 380 48.12 -37.18 24.34
N ASN A 381 49.28 -37.82 24.13
CA ASN A 381 50.18 -37.63 22.99
C ASN A 381 50.89 -36.26 22.91
N ALA A 382 50.91 -35.47 23.98
CA ALA A 382 51.66 -34.24 24.10
C ALA A 382 52.30 -34.09 25.50
N ASP A 383 53.35 -33.28 25.60
CA ASP A 383 53.97 -32.97 26.89
C ASP A 383 53.23 -31.80 27.56
N LEU A 384 52.90 -31.95 28.85
CA LEU A 384 52.51 -30.81 29.68
C LEU A 384 53.76 -29.96 29.99
N THR A 385 53.99 -28.94 29.18
CA THR A 385 55.07 -27.96 29.43
C THR A 385 54.55 -26.84 30.33
N VAL A 386 55.01 -26.79 31.58
CA VAL A 386 54.77 -25.63 32.46
C VAL A 386 55.90 -24.61 32.27
N GLY A 387 55.62 -23.50 31.60
CA GLY A 387 56.64 -22.48 31.24
C GLY A 387 57.10 -21.58 32.40
N GLY A 388 56.63 -21.83 33.63
CA GLY A 388 57.03 -21.09 34.83
C GLY A 388 58.02 -21.89 35.69
N GLY A 389 58.72 -21.20 36.61
CA GLY A 389 59.79 -21.80 37.42
C GLY A 389 59.36 -22.90 38.41
N ASN A 390 58.06 -23.05 38.70
CA ASN A 390 57.56 -24.01 39.67
C ASN A 390 56.34 -24.77 39.12
N PHE A 391 56.44 -26.11 39.03
CA PHE A 391 55.28 -27.00 39.13
C PHE A 391 55.01 -27.20 40.63
N SER A 392 53.95 -26.57 41.15
CA SER A 392 53.55 -26.72 42.55
C SER A 392 52.27 -27.53 42.62
N VAL A 393 52.27 -28.63 43.35
CA VAL A 393 51.05 -29.35 43.74
C VAL A 393 50.71 -28.92 45.16
N ASP A 394 49.41 -28.87 45.49
CA ASP A 394 48.93 -28.44 46.81
C ASP A 394 49.50 -29.32 47.94
N ASP A 395 49.95 -28.69 49.03
CA ASP A 395 50.63 -29.35 50.16
C ASP A 395 49.68 -30.24 50.98
N ALA A 396 48.37 -29.94 50.98
CA ALA A 396 47.40 -30.68 51.78
C ALA A 396 46.99 -32.03 51.17
N ASN A 397 46.83 -32.09 49.84
CA ASN A 397 46.20 -33.22 49.15
C ASN A 397 46.90 -33.61 47.82
N GLY A 398 47.96 -32.91 47.43
CA GLY A 398 48.63 -33.08 46.16
C GLY A 398 49.56 -34.29 46.12
N ASN A 399 49.28 -35.24 45.24
CA ASN A 399 50.22 -36.32 44.93
C ASN A 399 50.76 -36.16 43.49
N VAL A 400 52.05 -36.39 43.29
CA VAL A 400 52.68 -36.51 41.97
C VAL A 400 52.97 -37.98 41.71
N ASN A 401 52.08 -38.65 40.99
CA ASN A 401 52.23 -40.07 40.65
C ASN A 401 52.71 -40.18 39.19
N THR A 402 53.98 -40.55 38.97
CA THR A 402 54.54 -40.76 37.63
C THR A 402 54.73 -42.25 37.35
N ALA A 403 54.18 -42.75 36.24
CA ALA A 403 54.40 -44.14 35.81
C ALA A 403 55.78 -44.39 35.19
N GLY A 404 56.53 -43.31 34.90
CA GLY A 404 57.87 -43.35 34.34
C GLY A 404 58.92 -42.75 35.27
N ASN A 405 60.13 -42.60 34.74
CA ASN A 405 61.25 -42.05 35.49
C ASN A 405 61.02 -40.56 35.80
N VAL A 406 61.26 -40.17 37.05
CA VAL A 406 61.41 -38.76 37.43
C VAL A 406 62.88 -38.39 37.23
N ASN A 407 63.16 -37.54 36.23
CA ASN A 407 64.51 -37.02 36.01
C ASN A 407 64.64 -35.63 36.67
N ILE A 408 65.43 -35.54 37.74
CA ILE A 408 65.70 -34.28 38.45
C ILE A 408 67.10 -33.80 38.07
N THR A 409 67.19 -32.78 37.23
CA THR A 409 68.46 -32.21 36.77
C THR A 409 69.04 -31.15 37.72
N GLY A 410 68.22 -30.65 38.64
CA GLY A 410 68.61 -29.74 39.71
C GLY A 410 68.74 -30.46 41.05
N ASN A 411 68.46 -29.74 42.14
CA ASN A 411 68.48 -30.31 43.48
C ASN A 411 67.13 -30.98 43.79
N LEU A 412 67.18 -32.21 44.32
CA LEU A 412 66.07 -32.79 45.07
C LEU A 412 66.21 -32.35 46.53
N SER A 413 65.31 -31.47 46.99
CA SER A 413 65.20 -31.07 48.39
C SER A 413 63.90 -31.63 48.95
N PHE A 414 63.97 -32.36 50.05
CA PHE A 414 62.80 -32.71 50.83
C PHE A 414 62.46 -31.55 51.76
N ASP A 415 61.17 -31.36 52.00
CA ASP A 415 60.71 -30.34 52.94
C ASP A 415 61.25 -30.63 54.35
N LEU A 416 61.69 -29.58 55.04
CA LEU A 416 62.16 -29.66 56.42
C LEU A 416 61.00 -29.73 57.41
N THR A 417 59.78 -29.32 57.02
CA THR A 417 58.59 -29.34 57.88
C THR A 417 57.80 -30.65 57.82
N ASN A 418 57.81 -31.35 56.67
CA ASN A 418 57.15 -32.63 56.49
C ASN A 418 58.17 -33.78 56.34
N PRO A 419 58.30 -34.69 57.32
CA PRO A 419 59.28 -35.77 57.25
C PRO A 419 58.97 -36.74 56.12
N VAL A 420 60.00 -37.11 55.34
CA VAL A 420 59.93 -38.27 54.45
C VAL A 420 59.94 -39.52 55.32
N ASN A 421 58.77 -40.13 55.50
CA ASN A 421 58.63 -41.30 56.37
C ASN A 421 59.34 -42.54 55.82
N GLU A 422 59.46 -42.69 54.50
CA GLU A 422 60.01 -43.89 53.88
C GLU A 422 60.49 -43.62 52.44
N ILE A 423 61.74 -43.96 52.13
CA ILE A 423 62.23 -44.09 50.76
C ILE A 423 62.37 -45.58 50.48
N VAL A 424 61.32 -46.21 49.98
CA VAL A 424 61.38 -47.62 49.56
C VAL A 424 62.04 -47.67 48.19
N THR A 425 63.34 -47.91 48.16
CA THR A 425 63.96 -48.48 46.97
C THR A 425 63.84 -50.00 47.10
N ASP A 426 63.06 -50.65 46.23
CA ASP A 426 63.26 -52.09 45.93
C ASP A 426 64.59 -52.22 45.16
N ALA A 427 65.69 -51.84 45.82
CA ALA A 427 67.03 -52.03 45.33
C ALA A 427 67.43 -53.45 45.72
N GLU A 428 67.09 -54.41 44.87
CA GLU A 428 67.74 -55.71 44.89
C GLU A 428 69.25 -55.45 44.70
N VAL A 429 70.00 -55.47 45.80
CA VAL A 429 71.45 -55.35 45.79
C VAL A 429 71.96 -56.59 45.06
N ASP A 430 72.26 -56.43 43.78
CA ASP A 430 72.90 -57.47 42.97
C ASP A 430 74.33 -57.68 43.51
N LEU A 431 74.45 -58.63 44.44
CA LEU A 431 75.73 -59.06 45.02
C LEU A 431 76.64 -59.77 43.99
N THR A 432 76.16 -60.02 42.76
CA THR A 432 76.97 -60.66 41.72
C THR A 432 77.84 -59.65 40.96
N ALA A 433 77.53 -58.35 41.05
CA ALA A 433 78.34 -57.26 40.48
C ALA A 433 78.27 -56.00 41.35
N PRO A 434 79.03 -55.92 42.46
CA PRO A 434 79.09 -54.70 43.26
C PRO A 434 79.61 -53.53 42.41
N SER A 435 78.83 -52.44 42.33
CA SER A 435 79.30 -51.16 41.80
C SER A 435 79.61 -50.23 42.97
N ASP A 436 80.76 -49.54 42.91
CA ASP A 436 81.34 -48.71 43.99
C ASP A 436 80.51 -47.47 44.40
N ASN A 437 79.28 -47.32 43.92
CA ASN A 437 78.46 -46.12 44.15
C ASN A 437 77.34 -46.30 45.19
N ALA A 438 77.29 -47.42 45.91
CA ALA A 438 76.31 -47.62 46.97
C ALA A 438 76.80 -47.05 48.31
N LEU A 439 76.28 -45.87 48.65
CA LEU A 439 76.40 -45.16 49.92
C LEU A 439 76.19 -46.09 51.14
N VAL A 440 77.26 -46.59 51.75
CA VAL A 440 77.27 -46.94 53.18
C VAL A 440 78.51 -46.32 53.80
N THR A 441 78.32 -45.22 54.52
CA THR A 441 79.39 -44.49 55.21
C THR A 441 79.90 -45.30 56.42
N GLU A 442 81.15 -45.08 56.86
CA GLU A 442 81.76 -45.79 58.01
C GLU A 442 80.94 -45.68 59.31
N SER A 443 80.09 -44.66 59.44
CA SER A 443 79.14 -44.52 60.54
C SER A 443 78.08 -45.64 60.56
N ALA A 444 77.66 -46.14 59.40
CA ALA A 444 76.67 -47.21 59.30
C ALA A 444 77.27 -48.56 59.74
N LEU A 445 78.55 -48.83 59.41
CA LEU A 445 79.27 -50.04 59.82
C LEU A 445 79.59 -50.06 61.33
N ALA A 446 79.92 -48.90 61.91
CA ALA A 446 80.12 -48.78 63.35
C ALA A 446 78.83 -49.01 64.16
N SER A 447 77.66 -48.63 63.61
CA SER A 447 76.37 -48.80 64.28
C SER A 447 75.82 -50.24 64.24
N SER A 448 76.16 -51.03 63.21
CA SER A 448 75.72 -52.42 63.08
C SER A 448 76.58 -53.43 63.86
N ILE A 449 77.82 -53.06 64.20
CA ILE A 449 78.72 -53.87 65.05
C ILE A 449 78.65 -53.42 66.53
N GLY A 450 78.27 -52.17 66.80
CA GLY A 450 78.34 -51.57 68.14
C GLY A 450 77.18 -51.84 69.11
N ASN A 451 76.15 -52.62 68.74
CA ASN A 451 74.94 -52.75 69.56
C ASN A 451 74.33 -54.17 69.64
N GLN A 452 75.17 -55.19 69.79
CA GLN A 452 74.71 -56.53 70.21
C GLN A 452 75.43 -56.93 71.50
N ALA A 453 74.77 -56.69 72.63
CA ALA A 453 75.23 -57.16 73.94
C ALA A 453 75.38 -58.70 73.92
N GLY A 454 76.59 -59.20 74.16
CA GLY A 454 76.85 -60.63 74.39
C GLY A 454 77.73 -61.37 73.38
N SER A 455 78.32 -60.72 72.36
CA SER A 455 79.17 -61.44 71.38
C SER A 455 80.67 -61.51 71.72
N GLY A 456 81.10 -60.94 72.85
CA GLY A 456 82.48 -61.07 73.33
C GLY A 456 83.55 -60.42 72.46
N LEU A 457 83.19 -59.62 71.45
CA LEU A 457 84.10 -58.89 70.58
C LEU A 457 83.86 -57.39 70.71
N THR A 458 84.84 -56.64 71.23
CA THR A 458 84.74 -55.18 71.35
C THR A 458 85.78 -54.52 70.44
N TYR A 459 85.34 -53.66 69.51
CA TYR A 459 86.27 -52.87 68.70
C TYR A 459 86.78 -51.68 69.51
N ASN A 460 88.06 -51.71 69.84
CA ASN A 460 88.71 -50.65 70.58
C ASN A 460 89.07 -49.50 69.64
N THR A 461 88.37 -48.37 69.80
CA THR A 461 88.51 -47.21 68.92
C THR A 461 89.86 -46.51 69.02
N VAL A 462 90.68 -46.82 70.03
CA VAL A 462 92.01 -46.24 70.24
C VAL A 462 93.12 -47.10 69.63
N THR A 463 93.09 -48.42 69.83
CA THR A 463 94.13 -49.34 69.31
C THR A 463 93.81 -49.90 67.92
N LYS A 464 92.59 -49.64 67.41
CA LYS A 464 92.05 -50.20 66.17
C LYS A 464 92.12 -51.73 66.11
N GLN A 465 92.05 -52.40 67.26
CA GLN A 465 92.03 -53.86 67.37
C GLN A 465 90.68 -54.35 67.88
N ILE A 466 90.35 -55.60 67.56
CA ILE A 466 89.15 -56.27 68.03
C ILE A 466 89.56 -57.14 69.22
N ASP A 467 89.13 -56.74 70.42
CA ASP A 467 89.43 -57.47 71.66
C ASP A 467 88.37 -58.56 71.89
N LEU A 468 88.83 -59.80 72.10
CA LEU A 468 88.02 -60.95 72.52
C LEU A 468 87.86 -60.91 74.05
N GLY A 469 86.78 -60.34 74.55
CA GLY A 469 86.54 -60.07 75.97
C GLY A 469 85.90 -61.22 76.76
N GLY A 470 86.42 -62.46 76.70
CA GLY A 470 85.90 -63.58 77.52
C GLY A 470 86.80 -64.82 77.59
N ASP A 471 86.56 -65.67 78.61
CA ASP A 471 87.25 -66.95 78.82
C ASP A 471 86.92 -67.96 77.70
N LEU A 472 87.90 -68.79 77.31
CA LEU A 472 87.69 -69.89 76.37
C LEU A 472 86.97 -71.05 77.10
N THR A 473 85.65 -71.14 76.98
CA THR A 473 84.83 -72.09 77.76
C THR A 473 84.68 -73.48 77.15
N VAL A 474 85.40 -73.80 76.07
CA VAL A 474 85.41 -75.12 75.41
C VAL A 474 86.82 -75.44 74.91
N ASP A 475 87.15 -76.73 74.87
CA ASP A 475 88.45 -77.22 74.40
C ASP A 475 88.75 -76.67 73.00
N ALA A 476 89.84 -75.91 72.90
CA ALA A 476 90.33 -75.37 71.65
C ALA A 476 91.81 -75.72 71.48
N ASP A 477 92.14 -76.40 70.39
CA ASP A 477 93.53 -76.67 70.01
C ASP A 477 94.19 -75.36 69.56
N ILE A 478 95.06 -74.81 70.42
CA ILE A 478 95.92 -73.68 70.06
C ILE A 478 97.17 -74.25 69.37
N ASN A 479 97.06 -74.45 68.06
CA ASN A 479 98.18 -74.91 67.23
C ASN A 479 99.23 -73.80 67.10
N VAL A 480 100.46 -74.06 67.56
CA VAL A 480 101.59 -73.15 67.43
C VAL A 480 102.36 -73.51 66.15
N LYS A 481 102.53 -72.53 65.25
CA LYS A 481 103.21 -72.73 63.97
C LYS A 481 104.72 -72.94 64.20
N ALA A 482 105.36 -73.79 63.40
CA ALA A 482 106.80 -74.01 63.46
C ALA A 482 107.57 -72.67 63.42
N GLY A 483 108.45 -72.46 64.42
CA GLY A 483 109.24 -71.24 64.60
C GLY A 483 108.63 -70.15 65.49
N THR A 484 107.59 -70.47 66.29
CA THR A 484 106.98 -69.52 67.24
C THR A 484 106.88 -70.09 68.65
N LEU A 485 107.01 -69.23 69.67
CA LEU A 485 106.97 -69.60 71.09
C LEU A 485 105.58 -69.29 71.65
N LEU A 486 104.97 -70.24 72.36
CA LEU A 486 103.77 -70.00 73.16
C LEU A 486 104.18 -69.73 74.60
N THR A 487 103.98 -68.49 75.05
CA THR A 487 104.20 -68.08 76.43
C THR A 487 102.86 -67.83 77.10
N VAL A 488 102.54 -68.58 78.15
CA VAL A 488 101.42 -68.29 79.03
C VAL A 488 101.95 -67.54 80.25
N ASN A 489 101.69 -66.24 80.28
CA ASN A 489 102.07 -65.38 81.38
C ASN A 489 100.91 -65.22 82.36
N ASP A 490 101.21 -65.10 83.64
CA ASP A 490 100.22 -64.61 84.59
C ASP A 490 99.94 -63.11 84.39
N ASN A 491 98.97 -62.60 85.15
CA ASN A 491 98.55 -61.20 85.07
C ASN A 491 99.64 -60.20 85.51
N ALA A 492 100.77 -60.69 86.06
CA ALA A 492 101.94 -59.89 86.43
C ALA A 492 103.10 -60.03 85.41
N GLY A 493 102.95 -60.88 84.38
CA GLY A 493 103.88 -61.04 83.27
C GLY A 493 104.92 -62.17 83.44
N ASN A 494 104.80 -63.02 84.47
CA ASN A 494 105.74 -64.12 84.70
C ASN A 494 105.30 -65.41 83.98
N VAL A 495 106.27 -66.17 83.44
CA VAL A 495 106.02 -67.40 82.66
C VAL A 495 105.70 -68.57 83.59
N THR A 496 104.51 -69.14 83.45
CA THR A 496 104.03 -70.24 84.33
C THR A 496 104.21 -71.63 83.70
N LEU A 497 104.19 -71.72 82.38
CA LEU A 497 104.49 -72.93 81.63
C LEU A 497 105.15 -72.55 80.29
N SER A 498 106.30 -73.16 80.00
CA SER A 498 106.97 -72.99 78.71
C SER A 498 107.44 -74.35 78.20
N ALA A 499 107.02 -74.67 76.97
CA ALA A 499 107.55 -75.79 76.21
C ALA A 499 108.34 -75.23 75.04
N ASP A 500 109.62 -75.59 74.94
CA ASP A 500 110.40 -75.32 73.74
C ASP A 500 110.46 -76.54 72.80
N GLU A 501 110.87 -76.28 71.58
CA GLU A 501 110.99 -77.28 70.52
C GLU A 501 112.13 -78.29 70.70
N ASN A 502 113.03 -78.09 71.68
CA ASN A 502 114.01 -79.09 72.08
C ASN A 502 113.44 -80.08 73.10
N GLY A 503 112.13 -79.98 73.39
CA GLY A 503 111.44 -80.82 74.35
C GLY A 503 111.71 -80.42 75.79
N ALA A 504 112.31 -79.25 76.04
CA ALA A 504 112.51 -78.75 77.39
C ALA A 504 111.17 -78.19 77.90
N LEU A 505 110.47 -79.01 78.67
CA LEU A 505 109.34 -78.56 79.45
C LEU A 505 109.86 -77.92 80.74
N THR A 506 109.74 -76.60 80.83
CA THR A 506 110.04 -75.87 82.05
C THR A 506 108.73 -75.58 82.77
N ILE A 507 108.54 -76.23 83.90
CA ILE A 507 107.50 -75.90 84.87
C ILE A 507 108.19 -75.13 85.99
N GLY A 508 107.61 -74.00 86.39
CA GLY A 508 108.14 -73.17 87.46
C GLY A 508 108.04 -73.86 88.84
N ASP A 509 107.62 -73.10 89.84
CA ASP A 509 107.50 -73.45 91.25
C ASP A 509 106.45 -74.54 91.61
N GLY A 510 106.02 -75.36 90.64
CA GLY A 510 105.05 -76.43 90.81
C GLY A 510 105.66 -77.84 90.93
N THR A 511 104.96 -78.74 91.63
CA THR A 511 105.30 -80.16 91.73
C THR A 511 104.87 -80.96 90.49
N VAL A 512 105.74 -81.83 89.96
CA VAL A 512 105.39 -82.79 88.90
C VAL A 512 104.99 -84.13 89.52
N THR A 513 103.73 -84.55 89.31
CA THR A 513 103.26 -85.89 89.68
C THR A 513 103.07 -86.71 88.42
N VAL A 514 103.88 -87.76 88.24
CA VAL A 514 103.67 -88.76 87.18
C VAL A 514 102.94 -89.93 87.83
N GLY A 515 101.81 -90.35 87.25
CA GLY A 515 100.97 -91.42 87.76
C GLY A 515 101.63 -92.81 87.67
N ASP A 516 100.93 -93.78 87.12
CA ASP A 516 101.40 -95.17 86.94
C ASP A 516 102.45 -95.37 85.82
N GLY A 517 102.93 -94.28 85.20
CA GLY A 517 103.90 -94.29 84.10
C GLY A 517 105.37 -94.16 84.51
N THR A 518 106.29 -94.49 83.60
CA THR A 518 107.74 -94.37 83.78
C THR A 518 108.28 -93.04 83.24
N ILE A 519 109.28 -92.45 83.92
CA ILE A 519 110.09 -91.35 83.38
C ILE A 519 111.26 -91.97 82.62
N THR A 520 111.20 -91.89 81.28
CA THR A 520 112.28 -92.35 80.39
C THR A 520 112.98 -91.13 79.83
N THR A 521 114.20 -90.84 80.28
CA THR A 521 115.06 -89.89 79.57
C THR A 521 115.74 -90.62 78.41
N GLY A 522 116.12 -89.88 77.37
CA GLY A 522 117.10 -90.38 76.40
C GLY A 522 118.45 -90.65 77.07
N THR A 523 119.54 -90.70 76.31
CA THR A 523 120.92 -90.99 76.79
C THR A 523 121.49 -90.02 77.85
N GLY A 524 120.69 -89.07 78.35
CA GLY A 524 121.05 -88.10 79.38
C GLY A 524 120.80 -88.59 80.80
N GLN A 525 121.36 -87.85 81.76
CA GLN A 525 121.30 -88.15 83.19
C GLN A 525 120.01 -87.57 83.81
N VAL A 526 119.33 -88.34 84.66
CA VAL A 526 118.31 -87.80 85.57
C VAL A 526 119.02 -87.33 86.84
N THR A 527 119.13 -86.03 87.04
CA THR A 527 119.70 -85.45 88.26
C THR A 527 118.57 -85.16 89.25
N ILE A 528 118.54 -85.87 90.38
CA ILE A 528 117.60 -85.59 91.47
C ILE A 528 118.36 -84.85 92.57
N GLY A 529 118.01 -83.58 92.80
CA GLY A 529 118.66 -82.73 93.81
C GLY A 529 118.30 -83.06 95.27
N GLY A 530 117.51 -84.10 95.52
CA GLY A 530 117.00 -84.49 96.83
C GLY A 530 116.93 -86.01 97.03
N ASN A 531 116.39 -86.46 98.16
CA ASN A 531 116.33 -87.88 98.51
C ASN A 531 115.44 -88.69 97.55
N LEU A 532 115.97 -89.83 97.07
CA LEU A 532 115.21 -90.84 96.35
C LEU A 532 114.66 -91.87 97.34
N ASN A 533 113.34 -91.95 97.49
CA ASN A 533 112.67 -92.97 98.31
C ASN A 533 112.13 -94.09 97.41
N ALA A 534 112.85 -95.21 97.30
CA ALA A 534 112.46 -96.36 96.48
C ALA A 534 112.03 -97.54 97.37
N ASN A 535 110.73 -97.64 97.66
CA ASN A 535 110.18 -98.65 98.58
C ASN A 535 110.50 -100.11 98.20
N ASN A 536 110.74 -100.41 96.93
CA ASN A 536 111.00 -101.77 96.45
C ASN A 536 112.46 -101.98 95.99
N GLY A 537 113.37 -101.08 96.36
CA GLY A 537 114.78 -101.12 95.94
C GLY A 537 115.04 -100.36 94.65
N ALA A 538 116.30 -99.96 94.46
CA ALA A 538 116.79 -99.36 93.22
C ALA A 538 117.49 -100.44 92.39
N ASP A 539 116.96 -100.73 91.21
CA ASP A 539 117.64 -101.60 90.25
C ASP A 539 118.68 -100.78 89.49
N VAL A 540 119.93 -101.22 89.55
CA VAL A 540 121.08 -100.60 88.88
C VAL A 540 121.80 -101.59 87.97
N THR A 541 121.10 -102.61 87.48
CA THR A 541 121.68 -103.59 86.54
C THR A 541 122.22 -102.91 85.26
N GLY A 542 123.53 -103.01 85.06
CA GLY A 542 124.23 -102.51 83.85
C GLY A 542 125.43 -101.59 84.09
N ALA A 543 125.65 -101.09 85.32
CA ALA A 543 126.82 -100.28 85.68
C ALA A 543 127.11 -100.36 87.19
N ASP A 544 128.36 -100.08 87.58
CA ASP A 544 128.75 -100.02 88.99
C ASP A 544 128.06 -98.88 89.73
N LEU A 545 127.46 -99.18 90.89
CA LEU A 545 127.00 -98.17 91.83
C LEU A 545 128.21 -97.47 92.47
N THR A 546 128.60 -96.33 91.92
CA THR A 546 129.68 -95.51 92.47
C THR A 546 129.14 -94.66 93.62
N VAL A 547 129.33 -95.12 94.85
CA VAL A 547 128.97 -94.35 96.06
C VAL A 547 130.13 -93.46 96.47
N GLY A 548 129.96 -92.14 96.34
CA GLY A 548 131.01 -91.13 96.58
C GLY A 548 131.25 -90.74 98.04
N GLY A 549 130.91 -91.56 99.05
CA GLY A 549 130.98 -91.11 100.44
C GLY A 549 130.94 -92.20 101.52
N THR A 550 131.45 -91.86 102.70
CA THR A 550 131.81 -92.73 103.83
C THR A 550 130.66 -93.40 104.59
N ASN A 551 129.42 -93.32 104.12
CA ASN A 551 128.22 -93.83 104.82
C ASN A 551 127.46 -94.87 103.98
N PHE A 552 128.16 -95.92 103.54
CA PHE A 552 127.49 -97.11 103.00
C PHE A 552 127.48 -98.21 104.07
N THR A 553 126.32 -98.46 104.67
CA THR A 553 126.13 -99.49 105.70
C THR A 553 125.33 -100.64 105.10
N VAL A 554 125.94 -101.83 104.99
CA VAL A 554 125.24 -103.07 104.59
C VAL A 554 125.07 -103.93 105.84
N GLY A 555 123.83 -104.17 106.27
CA GLY A 555 123.53 -105.15 107.30
C GLY A 555 123.48 -106.55 106.69
N VAL A 556 124.37 -107.45 107.10
CA VAL A 556 124.29 -108.89 106.77
C VAL A 556 123.74 -109.67 107.96
N ALA A 557 122.71 -110.49 107.72
CA ALA A 557 122.16 -111.46 108.65
C ALA A 557 122.14 -112.88 108.02
N THR A 558 123.17 -113.66 108.34
CA THR A 558 123.23 -115.14 108.50
C THR A 558 122.51 -116.11 107.51
N GLY A 559 123.31 -116.92 106.79
CA GLY A 559 123.08 -118.37 106.64
C GLY A 559 123.16 -118.99 105.22
N ASN A 560 124.35 -119.48 104.83
CA ASN A 560 124.80 -120.11 103.56
C ASN A 560 125.06 -119.19 102.35
#